data_AF-A0A1A0H5W3-F1
#
_entry.id   AF-A0A1A0H5W3-F1
#
_cell.length_a   1.000
_cell.length_b   1.000
_cell.length_c   1.000
_cell.angle_alpha   90.00
_cell.angle_beta   90.00
_cell.angle_gamma   90.00
#
_symmetry.space_group_name_H-M   'P 1'
#
loop_
_entity.id
_entity.type
_entity.pdbx_description
1 polymer ?
#
loop_
_entity_poly.entity_id
_entity_poly.type
_entity_poly.pdbx_seq_one_letter_code
_entity_poly.pdbx_strand_id
1 'polypeptide(L)'
;MKIHGLSLVLNLFSILFLACTSSAYKEFCNPQKNSSCIARNRALQEPVKDPLTNNSAAFAGSNSCPLLCPCDNGTNFGILQRFDNPRLSSTEYILYGRAEADIMGAPGQGIISSFYLQSDDLDEIDIAEIFGSAPAVYQTNFFVKGDVANYADGAYHRVTNSTTQNFHRYGVQWNRLEIEWTLDGQVVRHRAGGTLPSSPMRVILSLWVGGDEANDPGTVQWAGGPTDFADAPFSMYARNIYVENYSDGGCYVYETNLTVSIEDECRQSQYFVKWNSTS
;
A
#
# COMPACT_ATOMS: atom_id res chain seq x y z
N MET A 1 -6.49 -71.05 -45.31
CA MET A 1 -7.83 -70.47 -45.10
C MET A 1 -7.74 -69.53 -43.89
N LYS A 2 -7.99 -68.24 -44.12
CA LYS A 2 -8.09 -67.09 -43.19
C LYS A 2 -6.89 -66.75 -42.29
N ILE A 3 -6.09 -65.83 -42.83
CA ILE A 3 -5.20 -64.89 -42.15
C ILE A 3 -6.09 -63.84 -41.46
N HIS A 4 -5.79 -63.44 -40.21
CA HIS A 4 -6.45 -62.29 -39.56
C HIS A 4 -5.43 -61.17 -39.38
N GLY A 5 -5.72 -60.06 -40.05
CA GLY A 5 -4.88 -58.87 -40.13
C GLY A 5 -4.97 -58.02 -38.86
N LEU A 6 -3.81 -57.51 -38.47
CA LEU A 6 -3.64 -56.45 -37.48
C LEU A 6 -4.11 -55.12 -38.12
N SER A 7 -5.19 -54.54 -37.60
CA SER A 7 -5.63 -53.19 -37.99
C SER A 7 -5.00 -52.17 -37.04
N LEU A 8 -4.10 -51.35 -37.58
CA LEU A 8 -3.44 -50.25 -36.89
C LEU A 8 -4.37 -49.04 -36.91
N VAL A 9 -5.01 -48.72 -35.78
CA VAL A 9 -5.84 -47.53 -35.63
C VAL A 9 -4.93 -46.34 -35.33
N LEU A 10 -4.66 -45.49 -36.33
CA LEU A 10 -4.04 -44.18 -36.13
C LEU A 10 -5.08 -43.22 -35.52
N ASN A 11 -4.97 -42.93 -34.23
CA ASN A 11 -5.69 -41.82 -33.60
C ASN A 11 -4.98 -40.50 -33.93
N LEU A 12 -5.56 -39.72 -34.85
CA LEU A 12 -5.21 -38.32 -35.06
C LEU A 12 -5.82 -37.48 -33.92
N PHE A 13 -5.04 -37.23 -32.86
CA PHE A 13 -5.36 -36.20 -31.89
C PHE A 13 -5.06 -34.83 -32.50
N SER A 14 -6.10 -34.11 -32.93
CA SER A 14 -6.01 -32.68 -33.22
C SER A 14 -5.79 -31.93 -31.90
N ILE A 15 -4.56 -31.46 -31.68
CA ILE A 15 -4.20 -30.57 -30.58
C ILE A 15 -4.79 -29.20 -30.91
N LEU A 16 -5.96 -28.91 -30.32
CA LEU A 16 -6.49 -27.55 -30.26
C LEU A 16 -5.58 -26.77 -29.30
N PHE A 17 -4.70 -25.93 -29.84
CA PHE A 17 -3.98 -24.94 -29.04
C PHE A 17 -5.03 -23.97 -28.47
N LEU A 18 -5.43 -24.19 -27.21
CA LEU A 18 -6.07 -23.16 -26.41
C LEU A 18 -5.04 -22.03 -26.28
N ALA A 19 -5.24 -20.96 -27.03
CA ALA A 19 -4.54 -19.71 -26.79
C ALA A 19 -4.94 -19.27 -25.38
N CYS A 20 -4.06 -19.52 -24.41
CA CYS A 20 -4.13 -18.91 -23.10
C CYS A 20 -4.03 -17.41 -23.35
N THR A 21 -5.16 -16.71 -23.25
CA THR A 21 -5.17 -15.26 -23.21
C THR A 21 -4.48 -14.86 -21.92
N SER A 22 -3.17 -14.64 -21.99
CA SER A 22 -2.48 -13.92 -20.93
C SER A 22 -3.15 -12.55 -20.85
N SER A 23 -3.98 -12.37 -19.82
CA SER A 23 -4.24 -11.03 -19.30
C SER A 23 -2.87 -10.46 -19.01
N ALA A 24 -2.39 -9.56 -19.86
CA ALA A 24 -1.17 -8.83 -19.59
C ALA A 24 -1.46 -8.05 -18.30
N TYR A 25 -0.91 -8.52 -17.18
CA TYR A 25 -0.84 -7.73 -15.97
C TYR A 25 -0.25 -6.39 -16.40
N LYS A 26 -1.05 -5.33 -16.34
CA LYS A 26 -0.58 -3.99 -16.66
C LYS A 26 0.47 -3.68 -15.61
N GLU A 27 1.74 -3.83 -15.99
CA GLU A 27 2.86 -3.60 -15.10
C GLU A 27 2.70 -2.20 -14.50
N PHE A 28 2.82 -2.13 -13.18
CA PHE A 28 2.69 -0.89 -12.44
C PHE A 28 3.68 0.12 -13.02
N CYS A 29 3.22 1.34 -13.31
CA CYS A 29 4.07 2.33 -13.97
C CYS A 29 5.12 2.84 -13.00
N ASN A 30 6.31 2.24 -13.01
CA ASN A 30 7.46 2.73 -12.27
C ASN A 30 8.43 3.42 -13.26
N PRO A 31 8.50 4.76 -13.26
CA PRO A 31 9.35 5.52 -14.19
C PRO A 31 10.85 5.19 -14.07
N GLN A 32 11.33 4.77 -12.90
CA GLN A 32 12.75 4.41 -12.68
C GLN A 32 13.12 3.09 -13.36
N LYS A 33 12.18 2.13 -13.42
CA LYS A 33 12.41 0.81 -14.02
C LYS A 33 12.07 0.79 -15.50
N ASN A 34 11.09 1.59 -15.92
CA ASN A 34 10.65 1.66 -17.30
C ASN A 34 10.64 3.12 -17.78
N SER A 35 11.67 3.50 -18.53
CA SER A 35 11.86 4.86 -19.06
C SER A 35 10.82 5.29 -20.09
N SER A 36 10.02 4.37 -20.62
CA SER A 36 8.88 4.68 -21.49
C SER A 36 7.59 4.93 -20.71
N CYS A 37 7.61 4.70 -19.39
CA CYS A 37 6.48 4.92 -18.53
C CYS A 37 6.40 6.38 -18.08
N ILE A 38 5.20 6.95 -18.22
CA ILE A 38 4.90 8.29 -17.74
C ILE A 38 3.80 8.16 -16.70
N ALA A 39 4.17 8.24 -15.42
CA ALA A 39 3.19 8.23 -14.34
C ALA A 39 2.47 9.57 -14.32
N ARG A 40 1.14 9.53 -14.27
CA ARG A 40 0.25 10.70 -14.20
C ARG A 40 -0.65 10.52 -12.99
N ASN A 41 -0.47 11.36 -11.99
CA ASN A 41 -1.10 11.21 -10.70
C ASN A 41 -1.90 12.47 -10.39
N ARG A 42 -3.23 12.36 -10.27
CA ARG A 42 -4.05 13.48 -9.80
C ARG A 42 -3.65 13.86 -8.39
N ALA A 43 -3.48 15.16 -8.16
CA ALA A 43 -3.12 15.69 -6.86
C ALA A 43 -4.40 15.96 -6.06
N LEU A 44 -4.38 15.64 -4.77
CA LEU A 44 -5.45 15.99 -3.85
C LEU A 44 -5.56 17.51 -3.75
N GLN A 45 -6.74 18.06 -4.05
CA GLN A 45 -6.94 19.51 -4.09
C GLN A 45 -7.39 20.11 -2.76
N GLU A 46 -8.14 19.35 -1.96
CA GLU A 46 -8.70 19.81 -0.68
C GLU A 46 -8.46 18.76 0.41
N PRO A 47 -8.32 19.15 1.68
CA PRO A 47 -8.13 18.18 2.75
C PRO A 47 -9.28 17.17 2.84
N VAL A 48 -8.94 15.88 2.90
CA VAL A 48 -9.90 14.80 3.14
C VAL A 48 -10.15 14.68 4.64
N LYS A 49 -11.43 14.61 5.02
CA LYS A 49 -11.89 14.21 6.35
C LYS A 49 -12.96 13.14 6.15
N ASP A 50 -12.61 11.88 6.39
CA ASP A 50 -13.51 10.77 6.13
C ASP A 50 -13.61 9.85 7.37
N PRO A 51 -14.81 9.67 7.95
CA PRO A 51 -14.98 8.77 9.09
C PRO A 51 -14.81 7.29 8.72
N LEU A 52 -14.82 6.95 7.42
CA LEU A 52 -14.76 5.59 6.87
C LEU A 52 -15.92 4.69 7.31
N THR A 53 -17.05 5.28 7.73
CA THR A 53 -18.26 4.54 8.13
C THR A 53 -19.13 4.11 6.95
N ASN A 54 -18.84 4.62 5.76
CA ASN A 54 -19.47 4.28 4.49
C ASN A 54 -18.40 4.18 3.39
N ASN A 55 -18.80 3.81 2.17
CA ASN A 55 -17.92 3.87 1.01
C ASN A 55 -17.34 5.29 0.84
N SER A 56 -16.03 5.38 0.76
CA SER A 56 -15.31 6.64 0.58
C SER A 56 -15.27 7.05 -0.89
N ALA A 57 -15.42 8.34 -1.17
CA ALA A 57 -15.11 8.91 -2.49
C ALA A 57 -13.60 9.15 -2.67
N ALA A 58 -12.87 9.35 -1.57
CA ALA A 58 -11.44 9.64 -1.57
C ALA A 58 -10.58 8.37 -1.56
N PHE A 59 -11.12 7.24 -1.11
CA PHE A 59 -10.41 5.97 -1.01
C PHE A 59 -11.11 4.84 -1.79
N ALA A 60 -10.34 4.11 -2.59
CA ALA A 60 -10.79 2.93 -3.31
C ALA A 60 -10.31 1.65 -2.60
N GLY A 61 -11.22 0.69 -2.44
CA GLY A 61 -10.93 -0.63 -1.89
C GLY A 61 -10.46 -1.64 -2.93
N SER A 62 -9.52 -2.52 -2.56
CA SER A 62 -9.14 -3.68 -3.36
C SER A 62 -10.16 -4.82 -3.31
N ASN A 63 -10.99 -4.82 -2.26
CA ASN A 63 -11.97 -5.86 -1.95
C ASN A 63 -13.29 -5.21 -1.53
N SER A 64 -14.32 -6.04 -1.38
CA SER A 64 -15.60 -5.70 -0.76
C SER A 64 -15.81 -6.55 0.49
N CYS A 65 -16.97 -6.39 1.15
CA CYS A 65 -17.37 -7.29 2.22
C CYS A 65 -17.31 -8.76 1.78
N PRO A 66 -16.81 -9.68 2.64
CA PRO A 66 -16.51 -9.48 4.07
C PRO A 66 -15.09 -8.98 4.40
N LEU A 67 -14.19 -8.83 3.41
CA LEU A 67 -12.79 -8.44 3.68
C LEU A 67 -12.62 -6.94 3.88
N LEU A 68 -13.52 -6.14 3.32
CA LEU A 68 -13.53 -4.69 3.48
C LEU A 68 -14.96 -4.20 3.68
N CYS A 69 -15.32 -3.91 4.93
CA CYS A 69 -16.68 -3.57 5.32
C CYS A 69 -16.75 -2.26 6.10
N PRO A 70 -17.25 -1.18 5.50
CA PRO A 70 -17.69 -0.02 6.25
C PRO A 70 -18.78 -0.40 7.26
N CYS A 71 -18.71 0.19 8.45
CA CYS A 71 -19.63 -0.01 9.56
C CYS A 71 -19.66 1.25 10.46
N ASP A 72 -20.50 1.27 11.49
CA ASP A 72 -20.65 2.44 12.38
C ASP A 72 -19.35 2.85 13.08
N ASN A 73 -18.38 1.94 13.21
CA ASN A 73 -17.10 2.16 13.87
C ASN A 73 -15.93 2.40 12.90
N GLY A 74 -16.21 2.76 11.65
CA GLY A 74 -15.23 2.90 10.56
C GLY A 74 -15.28 1.73 9.59
N THR A 75 -14.16 1.39 8.97
CA THR A 75 -14.07 0.24 8.06
C THR A 75 -13.33 -0.91 8.72
N ASN A 76 -13.94 -2.09 8.70
CA ASN A 76 -13.32 -3.36 9.07
C ASN A 76 -12.54 -3.94 7.88
N PHE A 77 -11.32 -4.36 8.13
CA PHE A 77 -10.45 -5.10 7.22
C PHE A 77 -10.34 -6.54 7.76
N GLY A 78 -10.70 -7.52 6.97
CA GLY A 78 -10.75 -8.93 7.37
C GLY A 78 -9.74 -9.79 6.63
N ILE A 79 -9.09 -10.71 7.35
CA ILE A 79 -8.43 -11.89 6.78
C ILE A 79 -9.21 -13.11 7.26
N LEU A 80 -9.87 -13.80 6.33
CA LEU A 80 -10.66 -15.00 6.60
C LEU A 80 -9.90 -16.27 6.23
N GLN A 81 -8.98 -16.16 5.27
CA GLN A 81 -8.18 -17.27 4.78
C GLN A 81 -6.84 -16.77 4.25
N ARG A 82 -5.94 -17.72 3.95
CA ARG A 82 -4.65 -17.45 3.34
C ARG A 82 -4.82 -16.69 2.02
N PHE A 83 -3.93 -15.73 1.79
CA PHE A 83 -3.89 -14.80 0.65
C PHE A 83 -4.93 -13.67 0.65
N ASP A 84 -5.79 -13.57 1.67
CA ASP A 84 -6.56 -12.33 1.86
C ASP A 84 -5.60 -11.17 2.20
N ASN A 85 -5.80 -10.03 1.51
CA ASN A 85 -5.01 -8.81 1.68
C ASN A 85 -5.87 -7.58 1.36
N PRO A 86 -6.87 -7.25 2.20
CA PRO A 86 -7.70 -6.08 1.97
C PRO A 86 -6.90 -4.78 2.15
N ARG A 87 -7.17 -3.84 1.24
CA ARG A 87 -6.53 -2.53 1.19
C ARG A 87 -7.53 -1.43 0.83
N LEU A 88 -7.38 -0.27 1.46
CA LEU A 88 -7.93 1.01 1.03
C LEU A 88 -6.78 1.92 0.59
N SER A 89 -6.92 2.54 -0.58
CA SER A 89 -5.92 3.47 -1.13
C SER A 89 -6.58 4.77 -1.55
N SER A 90 -5.93 5.90 -1.29
CA SER A 90 -6.38 7.18 -1.82
C SER A 90 -6.43 7.14 -3.36
N THR A 91 -7.47 7.75 -3.93
CA THR A 91 -7.64 7.86 -5.39
C THR A 91 -6.75 8.94 -5.98
N GLU A 92 -6.38 9.93 -5.15
CA GLU A 92 -5.48 11.04 -5.46
C GLU A 92 -4.20 10.95 -4.62
N TYR A 93 -3.16 11.66 -5.07
CA TYR A 93 -1.84 11.67 -4.46
C TYR A 93 -1.61 12.97 -3.70
N ILE A 94 -0.72 12.92 -2.72
CA ILE A 94 -0.17 14.12 -2.05
C ILE A 94 1.33 14.20 -2.32
N LEU A 95 1.86 15.41 -2.47
CA LEU A 95 3.30 15.65 -2.47
C LEU A 95 3.63 16.50 -1.26
N TYR A 96 4.28 15.88 -0.28
CA TYR A 96 4.35 16.40 1.08
C TYR A 96 2.94 16.55 1.66
N GLY A 97 2.84 16.79 2.96
CA GLY A 97 1.54 16.92 3.59
C GLY A 97 1.43 16.29 4.95
N ARG A 98 0.20 15.96 5.30
CA ARG A 98 -0.16 15.29 6.53
C ARG A 98 -1.14 14.17 6.25
N ALA A 99 -0.93 13.01 6.87
CA ALA A 99 -1.87 11.90 6.83
C ALA A 99 -2.02 11.33 8.24
N GLU A 100 -3.26 11.08 8.66
CA GLU A 100 -3.57 10.53 9.99
C GLU A 100 -4.79 9.63 9.94
N ALA A 101 -4.81 8.57 10.75
CA ALA A 101 -5.97 7.71 10.90
C ALA A 101 -6.04 7.13 12.32
N ASP A 102 -7.27 6.88 12.80
CA ASP A 102 -7.49 6.12 14.02
C ASP A 102 -7.52 4.64 13.63
N ILE A 103 -6.60 3.84 14.18
CA ILE A 103 -6.45 2.44 13.83
C ILE A 103 -6.45 1.58 15.09
N MET A 104 -7.23 0.50 15.05
CA MET A 104 -7.13 -0.63 15.95
C MET A 104 -6.66 -1.84 15.14
N GLY A 105 -5.44 -2.29 15.38
CA GLY A 105 -4.80 -3.36 14.61
C GLY A 105 -5.45 -4.73 14.84
N ALA A 106 -5.25 -5.63 13.89
CA ALA A 106 -5.68 -7.02 14.04
C ALA A 106 -4.75 -7.80 14.99
N PRO A 107 -5.27 -8.54 15.97
CA PRO A 107 -4.47 -9.52 16.69
C PRO A 107 -4.15 -10.72 15.80
N GLY A 108 -3.11 -11.49 16.16
CA GLY A 108 -2.75 -12.73 15.47
C GLY A 108 -1.27 -12.81 15.14
N GLN A 109 -0.68 -14.00 15.25
CA GLN A 109 0.72 -14.20 14.89
C GLN A 109 0.93 -14.04 13.39
N GLY A 110 1.95 -13.26 13.00
CA GLY A 110 2.26 -12.98 11.59
C GLY A 110 1.27 -12.04 10.89
N ILE A 111 0.26 -11.50 11.58
CA ILE A 111 -0.70 -10.55 11.01
C ILE A 111 -0.19 -9.12 11.20
N ILE A 112 -0.19 -8.35 10.11
CA ILE A 112 0.29 -6.96 10.10
C ILE A 112 -0.82 -6.03 9.63
N SER A 113 -1.10 -5.01 10.44
CA SER A 113 -1.96 -3.88 10.06
C SER A 113 -1.08 -2.68 9.70
N SER A 114 -1.20 -2.18 8.48
CA SER A 114 -0.31 -1.16 7.92
C SER A 114 -1.05 0.13 7.59
N PHE A 115 -0.39 1.26 7.88
CA PHE A 115 -0.77 2.59 7.42
C PHE A 115 0.47 3.28 6.87
N TYR A 116 0.46 3.60 5.58
CA TYR A 116 1.66 4.04 4.90
C TYR A 116 1.35 4.94 3.69
N LEU A 117 2.37 5.62 3.21
CA LEU A 117 2.36 6.36 1.95
C LEU A 117 3.29 5.65 0.97
N GLN A 118 2.91 5.58 -0.31
CA GLN A 118 3.79 5.01 -1.35
C GLN A 118 3.63 5.74 -2.69
N SER A 119 4.75 6.07 -3.34
CA SER A 119 4.80 6.63 -4.68
C SER A 119 4.89 5.56 -5.78
N ASP A 120 4.73 5.99 -7.03
CA ASP A 120 4.87 5.10 -8.19
C ASP A 120 6.32 4.66 -8.43
N ASP A 121 7.30 5.40 -7.90
CA ASP A 121 8.73 5.07 -7.95
C ASP A 121 9.27 4.43 -6.67
N LEU A 122 8.38 4.02 -5.76
CA LEU A 122 8.67 3.30 -4.51
C LEU A 122 9.39 4.11 -3.43
N ASP A 123 9.27 5.44 -3.46
CA ASP A 123 9.38 6.19 -2.21
C ASP A 123 8.23 5.75 -1.29
N GLU A 124 8.53 5.51 -0.02
CA GLU A 124 7.57 4.97 0.95
C GLU A 124 7.78 5.58 2.33
N ILE A 125 6.69 5.84 3.04
CA ILE A 125 6.70 6.23 4.45
C ILE A 125 5.70 5.35 5.21
N ASP A 126 6.24 4.43 6.01
CA ASP A 126 5.44 3.56 6.86
C ASP A 126 5.12 4.31 8.16
N ILE A 127 3.87 4.75 8.27
CA ILE A 127 3.38 5.50 9.42
C ILE A 127 3.19 4.56 10.60
N ALA A 128 2.61 3.40 10.36
CA ALA A 128 2.40 2.38 11.38
C ALA A 128 2.33 0.98 10.79
N GLU A 129 3.32 0.16 11.11
CA GLU A 129 3.27 -1.29 11.01
C GLU A 129 2.95 -1.86 12.39
N ILE A 130 1.70 -2.34 12.57
CA ILE A 130 1.20 -2.87 13.84
C ILE A 130 1.26 -4.39 13.80
N PHE A 131 1.96 -4.97 14.77
CA PHE A 131 2.17 -6.41 14.89
C PHE A 131 1.06 -7.07 15.71
N GLY A 132 0.30 -7.98 15.11
CA GLY A 132 -0.77 -8.69 15.81
C GLY A 132 -0.31 -9.55 16.99
N SER A 133 0.96 -9.97 16.99
CA SER A 133 1.61 -10.74 18.06
C SER A 133 2.23 -9.88 19.16
N ALA A 134 2.39 -8.57 18.94
CA ALA A 134 3.12 -7.68 19.84
C ALA A 134 2.34 -6.37 20.09
N PRO A 135 1.20 -6.43 20.82
CA PRO A 135 0.26 -5.30 20.94
C PRO A 135 0.77 -4.08 21.72
N ALA A 136 1.98 -4.14 22.28
CA ALA A 136 2.60 -3.04 23.02
C ALA A 136 3.63 -2.25 22.19
N VAL A 137 3.80 -2.58 20.91
CA VAL A 137 4.77 -1.96 20.01
C VAL A 137 4.22 -1.88 18.59
N TYR A 138 4.65 -0.85 17.86
CA TYR A 138 4.49 -0.77 16.42
C TYR A 138 5.79 -0.23 15.81
N GLN A 139 5.93 -0.32 14.49
CA GLN A 139 7.10 0.18 13.78
C GLN A 139 6.74 1.33 12.84
N THR A 140 7.68 2.26 12.72
CA THR A 140 7.73 3.28 11.66
C THR A 140 8.93 3.00 10.78
N ASN A 141 8.84 3.35 9.50
CA ASN A 141 9.95 3.24 8.58
C ASN A 141 9.77 4.20 7.38
N PHE A 142 10.77 4.27 6.52
CA PHE A 142 10.65 4.90 5.21
C PHE A 142 11.66 4.27 4.26
N PHE A 143 11.35 4.32 2.96
CA PHE A 143 12.23 3.86 1.90
C PHE A 143 12.32 4.92 0.81
N VAL A 144 13.48 5.01 0.17
CA VAL A 144 13.72 5.94 -0.93
C VAL A 144 13.92 5.12 -2.20
N LYS A 145 13.07 5.35 -3.21
CA LYS A 145 13.10 4.69 -4.52
C LYS A 145 13.12 3.15 -4.46
N GLY A 146 12.50 2.57 -3.45
CA GLY A 146 12.45 1.12 -3.23
C GLY A 146 13.81 0.52 -2.84
N ASP A 147 14.75 1.33 -2.35
CA ASP A 147 16.01 0.83 -1.81
C ASP A 147 15.78 0.14 -0.47
N VAL A 148 15.76 -1.20 -0.52
CA VAL A 148 15.65 -2.09 0.64
C VAL A 148 16.99 -2.71 1.03
N ALA A 149 18.11 -2.20 0.50
CA ALA A 149 19.44 -2.74 0.80
C ALA A 149 19.84 -2.53 2.27
N ASN A 150 19.19 -1.57 2.95
CA ASN A 150 19.43 -1.29 4.36
C ASN A 150 18.14 -1.00 5.12
N TYR A 151 17.78 -1.87 6.06
CA TYR A 151 16.62 -1.70 6.95
C TYR A 151 16.94 -0.84 8.20
N ALA A 152 18.10 -0.18 8.25
CA ALA A 152 18.55 0.59 9.43
C ALA A 152 17.66 1.79 9.78
N ASP A 153 16.77 2.20 8.88
CA ASP A 153 15.86 3.32 9.13
C ASP A 153 14.56 2.92 9.85
N GLY A 154 14.33 1.63 10.11
CA GLY A 154 13.20 1.19 10.93
C GLY A 154 13.34 1.62 12.40
N ALA A 155 12.24 2.08 13.02
CA ALA A 155 12.20 2.39 14.45
C ALA A 155 10.93 1.85 15.11
N TYR A 156 11.09 1.22 16.28
CA TYR A 156 10.01 0.64 17.08
C TYR A 156 9.59 1.58 18.20
N HIS A 157 8.29 1.70 18.42
CA HIS A 157 7.69 2.62 19.38
C HIS A 157 6.78 1.87 20.34
N ARG A 158 6.96 2.12 21.64
CA ARG A 158 6.12 1.49 22.68
C ARG A 158 4.80 2.22 22.79
N VAL A 159 3.72 1.45 22.95
CA VAL A 159 2.37 1.95 23.19
C VAL A 159 1.91 1.46 24.57
N THR A 160 1.28 2.35 25.34
CA THR A 160 0.83 2.02 26.71
C THR A 160 -0.44 1.17 26.70
N ASN A 161 -1.39 1.53 25.84
CA ASN A 161 -2.59 0.74 25.61
C ASN A 161 -2.36 -0.21 24.44
N SER A 162 -3.05 -1.36 24.46
CA SER A 162 -2.91 -2.37 23.41
C SER A 162 -3.33 -1.81 22.04
N THR A 163 -2.44 -1.92 21.06
CA THR A 163 -2.67 -1.52 19.66
C THR A 163 -3.71 -2.38 18.94
N THR A 164 -4.01 -3.59 19.47
CA THR A 164 -4.99 -4.52 18.90
C THR A 164 -6.34 -4.54 19.62
N GLN A 165 -6.47 -3.75 20.69
CA GLN A 165 -7.71 -3.65 21.49
C GLN A 165 -8.21 -2.20 21.65
N ASN A 166 -7.42 -1.22 21.23
CA ASN A 166 -7.76 0.20 21.32
C ASN A 166 -7.43 0.90 20.02
N PHE A 167 -8.22 1.93 19.70
CA PHE A 167 -7.86 2.86 18.65
C PHE A 167 -6.74 3.78 19.14
N HIS A 168 -5.73 3.93 18.30
CA HIS A 168 -4.70 4.96 18.42
C HIS A 168 -4.70 5.80 17.16
N ARG A 169 -4.42 7.09 17.29
CA ARG A 169 -4.29 7.99 16.15
C ARG A 169 -2.86 8.03 15.69
N TYR A 170 -2.56 7.34 14.60
CA TYR A 170 -1.25 7.35 13.96
C TYR A 170 -1.21 8.44 12.92
N GLY A 171 -0.09 9.13 12.80
CA GLY A 171 0.02 10.23 11.86
C GLY A 171 1.43 10.47 11.36
N VAL A 172 1.51 11.16 10.23
CA VAL A 172 2.75 11.69 9.69
C VAL A 172 2.55 13.11 9.19
N GLN A 173 3.55 13.95 9.39
CA GLN A 173 3.75 15.19 8.67
C GLN A 173 5.07 15.09 7.91
N TRP A 174 5.03 15.34 6.60
CA TRP A 174 6.16 15.14 5.71
C TRP A 174 6.33 16.36 4.83
N ASN A 175 7.56 16.87 4.74
CA ASN A 175 7.95 17.90 3.81
C ASN A 175 9.34 17.59 3.23
N ARG A 176 9.85 18.46 2.35
CA ARG A 176 11.14 18.24 1.67
C ARG A 176 12.35 18.16 2.60
N LEU A 177 12.24 18.63 3.84
CA LEU A 177 13.33 18.73 4.81
C LEU A 177 13.26 17.65 5.88
N GLU A 178 12.05 17.15 6.19
CA GLU A 178 11.83 16.26 7.32
C GLU A 178 10.55 15.42 7.22
N ILE A 179 10.50 14.39 8.06
CA ILE A 179 9.34 13.57 8.36
C ILE A 179 9.17 13.51 9.88
N GLU A 180 7.96 13.82 10.36
CA GLU A 180 7.54 13.68 11.74
C GLU A 180 6.42 12.64 11.84
N TRP A 181 6.63 11.59 12.64
CA TRP A 181 5.59 10.62 12.96
C TRP A 181 4.98 10.96 14.31
N THR A 182 3.66 10.79 14.40
CA THR A 182 2.89 11.06 15.60
C THR A 182 2.08 9.84 16.04
N LEU A 183 1.90 9.73 17.35
CA LEU A 183 0.99 8.80 18.01
C LEU A 183 0.14 9.59 19.00
N ASP A 184 -1.18 9.50 18.87
CA ASP A 184 -2.15 10.19 19.73
C ASP A 184 -1.86 11.70 19.86
N GLY A 185 -1.43 12.31 18.75
CA GLY A 185 -1.10 13.74 18.64
C GLY A 185 0.27 14.14 19.20
N GLN A 186 1.10 13.20 19.66
CA GLN A 186 2.46 13.45 20.14
C GLN A 186 3.50 12.97 19.12
N VAL A 187 4.54 13.77 18.86
CA VAL A 187 5.66 13.36 18.01
C VAL A 187 6.44 12.26 18.70
N VAL A 188 6.57 11.10 18.04
CA VAL A 188 7.33 9.94 18.54
C VAL A 188 8.62 9.70 17.76
N ARG A 189 8.70 10.26 16.54
CA ARG A 189 9.89 10.17 15.69
C ARG A 189 9.98 11.38 14.81
N HIS A 190 11.20 11.88 14.65
CA HIS A 190 11.54 12.95 13.72
C HIS A 190 12.78 12.53 12.93
N ARG A 191 12.75 12.72 11.61
CA ARG A 191 13.88 12.53 10.71
C ARG A 191 14.03 13.77 9.86
N ALA A 192 15.19 14.41 9.93
CA ALA A 192 15.52 15.58 9.13
C ALA A 192 16.87 15.38 8.43
N GLY A 193 17.00 15.97 7.24
CA GLY A 193 18.20 15.87 6.42
C GLY A 193 18.46 14.45 5.87
N GLY A 194 19.57 14.32 5.14
CA GLY A 194 19.85 13.11 4.35
C GLY A 194 18.92 12.97 3.15
N THR A 195 18.91 11.79 2.55
CA THR A 195 17.98 11.47 1.46
C THR A 195 16.64 11.05 2.06
N LEU A 196 15.59 11.80 1.74
CA LEU A 196 14.22 11.52 2.17
C LEU A 196 13.33 11.23 0.96
N PRO A 197 12.23 10.50 1.16
CA PRO A 197 11.14 10.40 0.20
C PRO A 197 10.72 11.77 -0.33
N SER A 198 10.59 11.89 -1.66
CA SER A 198 10.38 13.18 -2.32
C SER A 198 9.36 13.15 -3.45
N SER A 199 8.78 11.97 -3.72
CA SER A 199 7.82 11.75 -4.80
C SER A 199 6.39 11.78 -4.28
N PRO A 200 5.43 12.43 -4.97
CA PRO A 200 4.01 12.27 -4.69
C PRO A 200 3.57 10.82 -4.39
N MET A 201 2.81 10.65 -3.32
CA MET A 201 2.39 9.35 -2.79
C MET A 201 0.87 9.22 -2.65
N ARG A 202 0.38 7.99 -2.75
CA ARG A 202 -0.95 7.61 -2.24
C ARG A 202 -0.87 7.33 -0.75
N VAL A 203 -1.98 7.56 -0.05
CA VAL A 203 -2.18 7.15 1.34
C VAL A 203 -2.89 5.79 1.34
N ILE A 204 -2.37 4.84 2.11
CA ILE A 204 -2.79 3.44 2.05
C ILE A 204 -2.99 2.87 3.46
N LEU A 205 -4.11 2.16 3.64
CA LEU A 205 -4.40 1.30 4.78
C LEU A 205 -4.51 -0.15 4.28
N SER A 206 -3.87 -1.10 4.93
CA SER A 206 -3.99 -2.52 4.56
C SER A 206 -3.86 -3.45 5.76
N LEU A 207 -4.42 -4.66 5.61
CA LEU A 207 -4.23 -5.76 6.53
C LEU A 207 -3.70 -6.96 5.74
N TRP A 208 -2.59 -7.54 6.16
CA TRP A 208 -1.93 -8.59 5.40
C TRP A 208 -1.21 -9.63 6.27
N VAL A 209 -0.90 -10.77 5.66
CA VAL A 209 -0.26 -11.92 6.30
C VAL A 209 1.27 -11.85 6.08
N GLY A 210 1.98 -11.14 6.96
CA GLY A 210 3.44 -11.11 6.95
C GLY A 210 4.06 -12.47 7.29
N GLY A 211 3.40 -13.25 8.15
CA GLY A 211 3.77 -14.60 8.55
C GLY A 211 3.42 -15.71 7.54
N ASP A 212 3.04 -15.39 6.30
CA ASP A 212 2.83 -16.41 5.29
C ASP A 212 4.17 -17.07 4.93
N GLU A 213 4.26 -18.39 4.99
CA GLU A 213 5.49 -19.15 4.69
C GLU A 213 5.99 -18.97 3.24
N ALA A 214 5.17 -18.43 2.34
CA ALA A 214 5.57 -18.06 0.99
C ALA A 214 6.34 -16.73 0.92
N ASN A 215 6.31 -15.90 1.98
CA ASN A 215 7.10 -14.68 2.07
C ASN A 215 8.57 -14.99 2.35
N ASP A 216 9.44 -14.00 2.14
CA ASP A 216 10.84 -14.11 2.53
C ASP A 216 10.96 -14.47 4.03
N PRO A 217 11.88 -15.37 4.42
CA PRO A 217 12.02 -15.80 5.81
C PRO A 217 12.25 -14.64 6.80
N GLY A 218 12.93 -13.58 6.35
CA GLY A 218 13.12 -12.35 7.14
C GLY A 218 11.81 -11.63 7.42
N THR A 219 10.91 -11.56 6.45
CA THR A 219 9.56 -10.97 6.60
C THR A 219 8.71 -11.80 7.55
N VAL A 220 8.74 -13.13 7.45
CA VAL A 220 8.02 -14.03 8.37
C VAL A 220 8.53 -13.84 9.80
N GLN A 221 9.85 -13.78 9.99
CA GLN A 221 10.44 -13.53 11.30
C GLN A 221 10.08 -12.15 11.85
N TRP A 222 10.17 -11.12 11.01
CA TRP A 222 9.82 -9.73 11.35
C TRP A 222 8.35 -9.60 11.77
N ALA A 223 7.44 -10.31 11.11
CA ALA A 223 6.02 -10.34 11.46
C ALA A 223 5.71 -11.12 12.76
N GLY A 224 6.73 -11.71 13.39
CA GLY A 224 6.62 -12.46 14.63
C GLY A 224 6.40 -13.96 14.45
N GLY A 225 6.62 -14.51 13.26
CA GLY A 225 6.54 -15.94 12.97
C GLY A 225 5.37 -16.33 12.05
N PRO A 226 5.25 -17.63 11.73
CA PRO A 226 4.24 -18.12 10.81
C PRO A 226 2.81 -17.92 11.35
N THR A 227 1.88 -17.59 10.45
CA THR A 227 0.47 -17.39 10.80
C THR A 227 -0.29 -18.71 10.89
N ASP A 228 -1.06 -18.89 11.96
CA ASP A 228 -2.02 -19.99 12.08
C ASP A 228 -3.43 -19.53 11.65
N PHE A 229 -3.90 -20.02 10.51
CA PHE A 229 -5.24 -19.69 10.01
C PHE A 229 -6.38 -20.37 10.79
N ALA A 230 -6.10 -21.27 11.73
CA ALA A 230 -7.11 -21.75 12.67
C ALA A 230 -7.63 -20.63 13.60
N ASP A 231 -6.85 -19.56 13.79
CA ASP A 231 -7.22 -18.38 14.59
C ASP A 231 -8.00 -17.33 13.76
N ALA A 232 -8.21 -17.57 12.47
CA ALA A 232 -9.03 -16.69 11.63
C ALA A 232 -10.50 -16.67 12.13
N PRO A 233 -11.23 -15.55 12.00
CA PRO A 233 -10.85 -14.34 11.26
C PRO A 233 -9.97 -13.37 12.05
N PHE A 234 -9.08 -12.68 11.34
CA PHE A 234 -8.33 -11.53 11.87
C PHE A 234 -8.99 -10.24 11.40
N SER A 235 -9.08 -9.23 12.26
CA SER A 235 -9.82 -8.00 11.95
C SER A 235 -9.10 -6.74 12.45
N MET A 236 -8.81 -5.84 11.52
CA MET A 236 -8.31 -4.48 11.76
C MET A 236 -9.46 -3.50 11.53
N TYR A 237 -9.51 -2.43 12.32
CA TYR A 237 -10.47 -1.34 12.12
C TYR A 237 -9.73 -0.03 11.89
N ALA A 238 -10.16 0.74 10.88
CA ALA A 238 -9.67 2.09 10.64
C ALA A 238 -10.84 3.08 10.51
N ARG A 239 -10.67 4.28 11.07
CA ARG A 239 -11.67 5.35 11.05
C ARG A 239 -11.03 6.72 11.10
N ASN A 240 -11.83 7.76 10.85
CA ASN A 240 -11.44 9.16 11.00
C ASN A 240 -10.13 9.51 10.26
N ILE A 241 -10.03 9.13 8.99
CA ILE A 241 -8.87 9.45 8.18
C ILE A 241 -8.85 10.94 7.83
N TYR A 242 -7.68 11.54 7.97
CA TYR A 242 -7.39 12.90 7.57
C TYR A 242 -6.21 12.90 6.61
N VAL A 243 -6.34 13.58 5.47
CA VAL A 243 -5.25 13.75 4.51
C VAL A 243 -5.22 15.19 4.04
N GLU A 244 -4.04 15.79 4.03
CA GLU A 244 -3.80 17.15 3.57
C GLU A 244 -2.58 17.15 2.64
N ASN A 245 -2.72 17.78 1.49
CA ASN A 245 -1.64 17.98 0.52
C ASN A 245 -0.99 19.34 0.75
N TYR A 246 0.35 19.41 0.74
CA TYR A 246 1.07 20.68 0.86
C TYR A 246 1.51 21.27 -0.47
N SER A 247 1.34 20.53 -1.56
CA SER A 247 1.53 21.05 -2.91
C SER A 247 0.26 21.72 -3.44
N ASP A 248 0.44 22.75 -4.26
CA ASP A 248 -0.60 23.49 -4.99
C ASP A 248 -0.85 22.93 -6.40
N GLY A 249 -0.19 21.84 -6.78
CA GLY A 249 -0.36 21.22 -8.10
C GLY A 249 -1.71 20.54 -8.27
N GLY A 250 -2.24 20.56 -9.49
CA GLY A 250 -3.45 19.82 -9.88
C GLY A 250 -3.18 18.37 -10.30
N CYS A 251 -1.93 18.07 -10.67
CA CYS A 251 -1.50 16.79 -11.22
C CYS A 251 0.04 16.71 -11.15
N TYR A 252 0.55 15.53 -10.82
CA TYR A 252 1.97 15.20 -10.85
C TYR A 252 2.27 14.31 -12.05
N VAL A 253 3.35 14.61 -12.76
CA VAL A 253 3.79 13.82 -13.91
C VAL A 253 5.25 13.46 -13.71
N TYR A 254 5.53 12.16 -13.81
CA TYR A 254 6.88 11.61 -13.70
C TYR A 254 7.29 10.98 -15.02
N GLU A 255 8.44 11.40 -15.53
CA GLU A 255 9.08 10.85 -16.70
C GLU A 255 10.60 10.90 -16.51
N THR A 256 11.33 9.91 -17.00
CA THR A 256 12.81 9.95 -17.03
C THR A 256 13.34 10.61 -18.30
N ASN A 257 12.48 10.93 -19.29
CA ASN A 257 12.87 11.45 -20.58
C ASN A 257 12.11 12.77 -20.85
N LEU A 258 12.83 13.90 -20.78
CA LEU A 258 12.29 15.27 -20.79
C LEU A 258 11.63 15.71 -22.13
N THR A 259 11.39 14.79 -23.06
CA THR A 259 10.98 15.07 -24.44
C THR A 259 9.48 14.89 -24.71
N VAL A 260 8.68 14.42 -23.75
CA VAL A 260 7.24 14.23 -23.98
C VAL A 260 6.45 15.50 -23.62
N SER A 261 5.76 16.05 -24.63
CA SER A 261 4.80 17.14 -24.44
C SER A 261 3.58 16.61 -23.67
N ILE A 262 3.38 17.12 -22.45
CA ILE A 262 2.27 16.75 -21.57
C ILE A 262 1.01 17.52 -22.01
N GLU A 263 0.31 17.02 -23.01
CA GLU A 263 -0.99 17.56 -23.42
C GLU A 263 -2.07 16.48 -23.23
N ASP A 264 -2.94 16.69 -22.22
CA ASP A 264 -4.39 16.95 -22.40
C ASP A 264 -5.24 16.61 -21.16
N GLU A 265 -4.77 15.77 -20.23
CA GLU A 265 -5.56 15.48 -19.00
C GLU A 265 -5.32 16.46 -17.85
N CYS A 266 -4.11 17.03 -17.74
CA CYS A 266 -3.76 17.91 -16.61
C CYS A 266 -4.07 19.41 -16.87
N ARG A 267 -4.54 19.80 -18.07
CA ARG A 267 -4.84 21.21 -18.44
C ARG A 267 -6.17 21.75 -17.91
N GLN A 268 -7.03 20.92 -17.34
CA GLN A 268 -8.27 21.41 -16.71
C GLN A 268 -8.04 21.91 -15.27
N SER A 269 -6.88 21.65 -14.66
CA SER A 269 -6.47 22.26 -13.39
C SER A 269 -5.41 23.34 -13.66
N GLN A 270 -5.62 24.54 -13.12
CA GLN A 270 -4.85 25.74 -13.44
C GLN A 270 -3.40 25.78 -12.89
N TYR A 271 -2.90 24.68 -12.31
CA TYR A 271 -1.61 24.66 -11.61
C TYR A 271 -0.87 23.35 -11.90
N PHE A 272 0.20 23.44 -12.70
CA PHE A 272 1.05 22.32 -13.08
C PHE A 272 2.36 22.37 -12.32
N VAL A 273 2.78 21.25 -11.70
CA VAL A 273 4.12 21.10 -11.13
C VAL A 273 4.84 19.99 -11.90
N LYS A 274 5.84 20.35 -12.71
CA LYS A 274 6.77 19.38 -13.30
C LYS A 274 7.78 18.99 -12.22
N TRP A 275 7.70 17.77 -11.72
CA TRP A 275 8.63 17.25 -10.72
C TRP A 275 9.70 16.40 -11.40
N ASN A 276 10.97 16.71 -11.15
CA ASN A 276 12.10 16.01 -11.75
C ASN A 276 12.70 15.07 -10.69
N SER A 277 12.74 13.78 -10.98
CA SER A 277 13.25 12.74 -10.07
C SER A 277 14.76 12.80 -9.80
N THR A 278 15.46 13.82 -10.30
CA THR A 278 16.91 13.98 -10.22
C THR A 278 17.37 15.15 -9.34
N SER A 279 16.48 15.79 -8.57
CA SER A 279 16.83 16.85 -7.62
C SER A 279 16.66 16.45 -6.17
#